data_AF-A0A6I7Q081-F1
#
_entry.id   AF-A0A6I7Q081-F1
#
_cell.length_a   1.000
_cell.length_b   1.000
_cell.length_c   1.000
_cell.angle_alpha   90.00
_cell.angle_beta   90.00
_cell.angle_gamma   90.00
#
_symmetry.space_group_name_H-M   'P 1'
#
loop_
_entity.id
_entity.type
_entity.pdbx_description
1 polymer ?
#
loop_
_entity_poly.entity_id
_entity_poly.type
_entity_poly.pdbx_seq_one_letter_code
_entity_poly.pdbx_strand_id
1 'polypeptide(L)'
;MTSAHLASLSLKNFIGQEKEKAMKFGLMWRFLRQLAYLLEAETAHKLSIGALKTLVRIHPKCLRLLGGRGLEIQPKEVWGMKFLNPIGLAAGFDKNAEIVEALPYFGFGFVEIGSVTPRPQFGNPRPRLFRDIKTERLFNAMGFNNEGAKIIAERVRRAKSRLPEYFRIGVNIGKNRDTASIEAFKDYAEVAREFLNCADFFVLNVSSPNTPGLRELQGFRDLSTIVDAVKAELQKTDRSVPVLVKLSPEFFNSDRDDDFWRSLSALPVEGLVLTNTLSSSWQGRVVGESGSSLQLPSKRALQVVKSNLQKPIISVGGIQSPAEAKERFEMGADLLEFYTAWVYEGPSLASDILRNL
;
A
#
# COMPACT_ATOMS: atom_id res chain seq x y z
N MET A 1 -25.94 6.79 -45.81
CA MET A 1 -25.63 7.02 -44.38
C MET A 1 -24.13 7.27 -44.27
N THR A 2 -23.73 8.45 -43.82
CA THR A 2 -22.32 8.89 -43.80
C THR A 2 -21.50 8.11 -42.76
N SER A 3 -20.20 7.92 -43.04
CA SER A 3 -19.25 7.20 -42.16
C SER A 3 -19.28 7.69 -40.69
N ALA A 4 -19.52 8.99 -40.47
CA ALA A 4 -19.69 9.58 -39.15
C ALA A 4 -20.91 9.03 -38.36
N HIS A 5 -22.01 8.70 -39.05
CA HIS A 5 -23.21 8.18 -38.39
C HIS A 5 -22.99 6.73 -37.91
N LEU A 6 -22.35 5.90 -38.73
CA LEU A 6 -21.94 4.53 -38.37
C LEU A 6 -20.90 4.51 -37.23
N ALA A 7 -19.94 5.44 -37.23
CA ALA A 7 -18.99 5.60 -36.14
C ALA A 7 -19.68 5.99 -34.82
N SER A 8 -20.67 6.90 -34.87
CA SER A 8 -21.43 7.31 -33.68
C SER A 8 -22.33 6.21 -33.10
N LEU A 9 -22.92 5.37 -33.96
CA LEU A 9 -23.74 4.21 -33.58
C LEU A 9 -22.86 3.11 -32.97
N SER A 10 -21.69 2.86 -33.56
CA SER A 10 -20.68 1.94 -33.02
C SER A 10 -20.19 2.39 -31.63
N LEU A 11 -19.90 3.69 -31.46
CA LEU A 11 -19.45 4.26 -30.18
C LEU A 11 -20.54 4.18 -29.11
N LYS A 12 -21.80 4.48 -29.44
CA LYS A 12 -22.94 4.36 -28.50
C LYS A 12 -23.21 2.91 -28.10
N ASN A 13 -23.14 1.97 -29.05
CA ASN A 13 -23.29 0.54 -28.77
C ASN A 13 -22.14 0.02 -27.90
N PHE A 14 -20.92 0.48 -28.16
CA PHE A 14 -19.76 0.18 -27.33
C PHE A 14 -19.94 0.70 -25.91
N ILE A 15 -20.26 1.99 -25.74
CA ILE A 15 -20.53 2.62 -24.43
C ILE A 15 -21.68 1.92 -23.68
N GLY A 16 -22.74 1.53 -24.39
CA GLY A 16 -23.88 0.80 -23.83
C GLY A 16 -23.49 -0.58 -23.29
N GLN A 17 -22.73 -1.35 -24.08
CA GLN A 17 -22.16 -2.62 -23.62
C GLN A 17 -21.18 -2.43 -22.46
N GLU A 18 -20.45 -1.30 -22.41
CA GLU A 18 -19.53 -1.04 -21.31
C GLU A 18 -20.24 -0.78 -19.98
N LYS A 19 -21.30 0.00 -20.01
CA LYS A 19 -22.15 0.26 -18.83
C LYS A 19 -22.82 -1.01 -18.34
N GLU A 20 -23.31 -1.85 -19.24
CA GLU A 20 -23.96 -3.13 -18.87
C GLU A 20 -22.97 -4.11 -18.22
N LYS A 21 -21.75 -4.23 -18.74
CA LYS A 21 -20.69 -5.07 -18.16
C LYS A 21 -20.20 -4.55 -16.80
N ALA A 22 -20.01 -3.24 -16.66
CA ALA A 22 -19.65 -2.62 -15.39
C ALA A 22 -20.73 -2.85 -14.32
N MET A 23 -22.00 -2.73 -14.71
CA MET A 23 -23.16 -3.01 -13.85
C MET A 23 -23.22 -4.49 -13.42
N LYS A 24 -23.03 -5.43 -14.35
CA LYS A 24 -22.97 -6.87 -14.06
C LYS A 24 -21.80 -7.23 -13.13
N PHE A 25 -20.64 -6.60 -13.31
CA PHE A 25 -19.49 -6.79 -12.44
C PHE A 25 -19.73 -6.24 -11.02
N GLY A 26 -20.25 -5.01 -10.92
CA GLY A 26 -20.64 -4.43 -9.63
C GLY A 26 -21.63 -5.32 -8.89
N LEU A 27 -22.57 -5.96 -9.60
CA LEU A 27 -23.52 -6.90 -8.99
C LEU A 27 -22.84 -8.20 -8.49
N MET A 28 -21.93 -8.79 -9.28
CA MET A 28 -21.15 -9.96 -8.86
C MET A 28 -20.27 -9.68 -7.65
N TRP A 29 -19.55 -8.55 -7.66
CA TRP A 29 -18.72 -8.16 -6.52
C TRP A 29 -19.58 -7.95 -5.27
N ARG A 30 -20.72 -7.25 -5.40
CA ARG A 30 -21.66 -7.08 -4.28
C ARG A 30 -22.07 -8.42 -3.68
N PHE A 31 -22.34 -9.44 -4.50
CA PHE A 31 -22.68 -10.78 -4.01
C PHE A 31 -21.49 -11.46 -3.29
N LEU A 32 -20.31 -11.52 -3.93
CA LEU A 32 -19.10 -12.12 -3.34
C LEU A 32 -18.71 -11.44 -2.03
N ARG A 33 -18.85 -10.11 -1.98
CA ARG A 33 -18.60 -9.29 -0.80
C ARG A 33 -19.54 -9.64 0.35
N GLN A 34 -20.84 -9.84 0.09
CA GLN A 34 -21.79 -10.29 1.12
C GLN A 34 -21.42 -11.67 1.67
N LEU A 35 -21.01 -12.61 0.82
CA LEU A 35 -20.52 -13.91 1.28
C LEU A 35 -19.24 -13.77 2.12
N ALA A 36 -18.31 -12.91 1.71
CA ALA A 36 -17.10 -12.64 2.46
C ALA A 36 -17.36 -11.99 3.83
N TYR A 37 -18.50 -11.31 4.01
CA TYR A 37 -18.91 -10.74 5.30
C TYR A 37 -19.42 -11.78 6.30
N LEU A 38 -19.79 -12.98 5.84
CA LEU A 38 -20.18 -14.10 6.71
C LEU A 38 -18.97 -14.75 7.41
N LEU A 39 -17.75 -14.45 6.96
CA LEU A 39 -16.51 -14.99 7.51
C LEU A 39 -15.86 -13.99 8.47
N GLU A 40 -14.98 -14.46 9.35
CA GLU A 40 -14.06 -13.57 10.05
C GLU A 40 -13.16 -12.82 9.05
N ALA A 41 -12.83 -11.56 9.34
CA ALA A 41 -12.12 -10.71 8.38
C ALA A 41 -10.73 -11.26 7.98
N GLU A 42 -9.95 -11.80 8.93
CA GLU A 42 -8.65 -12.41 8.61
C GLU A 42 -8.81 -13.70 7.79
N THR A 43 -9.87 -14.48 8.03
CA THR A 43 -10.19 -15.69 7.26
C THR A 43 -10.59 -15.33 5.83
N ALA A 44 -11.47 -14.34 5.65
CA ALA A 44 -11.83 -13.82 4.33
C ALA A 44 -10.59 -13.34 3.56
N HIS A 45 -9.71 -12.58 4.21
CA HIS A 45 -8.46 -12.10 3.59
C HIS A 45 -7.59 -13.26 3.09
N LYS A 46 -7.36 -14.28 3.94
CA LYS A 46 -6.55 -15.45 3.56
C LYS A 46 -7.14 -16.25 2.41
N LEU A 47 -8.46 -16.45 2.41
CA LEU A 47 -9.14 -17.13 1.31
C LEU A 47 -9.00 -16.34 0.01
N SER A 48 -9.15 -15.01 0.08
CA SER A 48 -8.93 -14.13 -1.08
C SER A 48 -7.49 -14.24 -1.60
N ILE A 49 -6.48 -14.18 -0.73
CA ILE A 49 -5.07 -14.38 -1.12
C ILE A 49 -4.87 -15.74 -1.80
N GLY A 50 -5.40 -16.82 -1.20
CA GLY A 50 -5.31 -18.18 -1.77
C GLY A 50 -5.98 -18.32 -3.13
N ALA A 51 -7.16 -17.72 -3.29
CA ALA A 51 -7.89 -17.69 -4.55
C ALA A 51 -7.13 -16.91 -5.62
N LEU A 52 -6.63 -15.70 -5.31
CA LEU A 52 -5.85 -14.88 -6.25
C LEU A 52 -4.54 -15.57 -6.68
N LYS A 53 -3.82 -16.15 -5.72
CA LYS A 53 -2.58 -16.92 -5.96
C LYS A 53 -2.81 -18.13 -6.88
N THR A 54 -3.97 -18.77 -6.76
CA THR A 54 -4.36 -19.87 -7.65
C THR A 54 -4.73 -19.33 -9.02
N LEU A 55 -5.67 -18.37 -9.06
CA LEU A 55 -6.23 -17.81 -10.30
C LEU A 55 -5.17 -17.18 -11.21
N VAL A 56 -4.18 -16.48 -10.66
CA VAL A 56 -3.12 -15.88 -11.48
C VAL A 56 -2.31 -16.93 -12.24
N ARG A 57 -2.17 -18.13 -11.69
CA ARG A 57 -1.42 -19.24 -12.31
C ARG A 57 -2.23 -19.99 -13.36
N ILE A 58 -3.52 -20.22 -13.08
CA ILE A 58 -4.38 -21.07 -13.93
C ILE A 58 -5.14 -20.27 -14.99
N HIS A 59 -5.63 -19.07 -14.64
CA HIS A 59 -6.55 -18.29 -15.47
C HIS A 59 -6.30 -16.77 -15.31
N PRO A 60 -5.10 -16.26 -15.64
CA PRO A 60 -4.78 -14.83 -15.49
C PRO A 60 -5.73 -13.91 -16.28
N LYS A 61 -6.28 -14.39 -17.41
CA LYS A 61 -7.29 -13.64 -18.19
C LYS A 61 -8.58 -13.39 -17.40
N CYS A 62 -8.96 -14.29 -16.48
CA CYS A 62 -10.14 -14.08 -15.63
C CYS A 62 -9.90 -12.93 -14.64
N LEU A 63 -8.67 -12.78 -14.12
CA LEU A 63 -8.32 -11.66 -13.25
C LEU A 63 -8.50 -10.31 -13.97
N ARG A 64 -8.18 -10.25 -15.26
CA ARG A 64 -8.39 -9.04 -16.08
C ARG A 64 -9.86 -8.61 -16.13
N LEU A 65 -10.77 -9.58 -16.21
CA LEU A 65 -12.20 -9.30 -16.20
C LEU A 65 -12.66 -8.81 -14.82
N LEU A 66 -12.12 -9.41 -13.75
CA LEU A 66 -12.40 -8.98 -12.38
C LEU A 66 -11.83 -7.59 -12.08
N GLY A 67 -10.65 -7.25 -12.58
CA GLY A 67 -10.00 -5.97 -12.36
C GLY A 67 -10.56 -4.79 -13.13
N GLY A 68 -11.72 -4.93 -13.78
CA GLY A 68 -12.33 -3.83 -14.50
C GLY A 68 -11.60 -3.44 -15.79
N ARG A 69 -11.08 -4.44 -16.55
CA ARG A 69 -10.61 -4.41 -17.96
C ARG A 69 -9.10 -4.40 -18.23
N GLY A 70 -8.27 -4.50 -17.19
CA GLY A 70 -6.86 -4.88 -17.30
C GLY A 70 -5.86 -3.74 -17.13
N LEU A 71 -4.62 -4.03 -17.55
CA LEU A 71 -3.45 -3.18 -17.35
C LEU A 71 -3.63 -1.80 -18.00
N GLU A 72 -3.96 -0.79 -17.21
CA GLU A 72 -3.93 0.61 -17.63
C GLU A 72 -2.53 1.19 -17.38
N ILE A 73 -1.85 1.54 -18.46
CA ILE A 73 -0.49 2.08 -18.45
C ILE A 73 -0.60 3.60 -18.48
N GLN A 74 -0.23 4.26 -17.39
CA GLN A 74 -0.19 5.71 -17.27
C GLN A 74 1.11 6.10 -16.56
N PRO A 75 2.27 6.00 -17.24
CA PRO A 75 3.55 5.99 -16.55
C PRO A 75 3.80 7.30 -15.81
N LYS A 76 4.27 7.18 -14.57
CA LYS A 76 4.68 8.33 -13.74
C LYS A 76 6.12 8.14 -13.30
N GLU A 77 6.94 9.17 -13.42
CA GLU A 77 8.32 9.13 -12.95
C GLU A 77 8.42 9.73 -11.55
N VAL A 78 8.98 8.96 -10.61
CA VAL A 78 9.25 9.38 -9.23
C VAL A 78 10.58 8.76 -8.81
N TRP A 79 11.44 9.51 -8.11
CA TRP A 79 12.79 9.06 -7.70
C TRP A 79 13.68 8.58 -8.86
N GLY A 80 13.52 9.16 -10.06
CA GLY A 80 14.26 8.76 -11.26
C GLY A 80 13.88 7.37 -11.78
N MET A 81 12.77 6.77 -11.31
CA MET A 81 12.23 5.52 -11.85
C MET A 81 10.80 5.71 -12.36
N LYS A 82 10.50 5.06 -13.49
CA LYS A 82 9.13 4.99 -14.03
C LYS A 82 8.30 3.97 -13.28
N PHE A 83 7.11 4.36 -12.87
CA PHE A 83 6.03 3.50 -12.37
C PHE A 83 5.08 3.19 -13.52
N LEU A 84 4.52 1.99 -13.56
CA LEU A 84 3.52 1.59 -14.56
C LEU A 84 2.31 2.54 -14.57
N ASN A 85 1.88 2.94 -13.37
CA ASN A 85 0.92 4.00 -13.10
C ASN A 85 1.06 4.47 -11.63
N PRO A 86 0.44 5.59 -11.22
CA PRO A 86 0.69 6.18 -9.90
C PRO A 86 -0.13 5.56 -8.76
N ILE A 87 -0.82 4.44 -9.00
CA ILE A 87 -1.75 3.82 -8.05
C ILE A 87 -1.20 2.50 -7.54
N GLY A 88 -1.05 2.39 -6.22
CA GLY A 88 -0.46 1.23 -5.56
C GLY A 88 -1.37 0.54 -4.55
N LEU A 89 -1.05 -0.72 -4.26
CA LEU A 89 -1.62 -1.43 -3.13
C LEU A 89 -0.76 -1.19 -1.89
N ALA A 90 -1.38 -0.75 -0.80
CA ALA A 90 -0.67 -0.41 0.43
C ALA A 90 -0.15 -1.66 1.19
N ALA A 91 0.90 -1.47 2.00
CA ALA A 91 1.39 -2.53 2.88
C ALA A 91 0.35 -3.04 3.86
N GLY A 92 0.59 -4.28 4.29
CA GLY A 92 -0.27 -5.06 5.15
C GLY A 92 -1.20 -5.98 4.36
N PHE A 93 -1.50 -5.68 3.10
CA PHE A 93 -2.40 -6.51 2.29
C PHE A 93 -1.68 -7.79 1.83
N ASP A 94 -0.62 -7.64 1.04
CA ASP A 94 0.25 -8.74 0.63
C ASP A 94 1.56 -8.73 1.44
N LYS A 95 1.48 -9.18 2.69
CA LYS A 95 2.61 -9.16 3.63
C LYS A 95 3.80 -10.02 3.16
N ASN A 96 3.50 -11.03 2.37
CA ASN A 96 4.37 -12.16 2.09
C ASN A 96 4.74 -12.30 0.60
N ALA A 97 4.42 -11.28 -0.21
CA ALA A 97 4.59 -11.26 -1.67
C ALA A 97 3.95 -12.47 -2.38
N GLU A 98 2.75 -12.85 -1.97
CA GLU A 98 2.04 -14.03 -2.48
C GLU A 98 1.21 -13.76 -3.74
N ILE A 99 0.79 -12.51 -3.96
CA ILE A 99 -0.13 -12.15 -5.04
C ILE A 99 0.40 -11.01 -5.92
N VAL A 100 1.68 -10.63 -5.79
CA VAL A 100 2.30 -9.55 -6.57
C VAL A 100 2.03 -9.69 -8.08
N GLU A 101 2.17 -10.91 -8.63
CA GLU A 101 1.90 -11.22 -10.05
C GLU A 101 0.43 -10.97 -10.47
N ALA A 102 -0.51 -10.99 -9.52
CA ALA A 102 -1.94 -10.79 -9.78
C ALA A 102 -2.32 -9.30 -9.84
N LEU A 103 -1.59 -8.44 -9.12
CA LEU A 103 -1.96 -7.03 -8.91
C LEU A 103 -2.06 -6.19 -10.19
N PRO A 104 -1.19 -6.35 -11.21
CA PRO A 104 -1.34 -5.59 -12.46
C PRO A 104 -2.68 -5.85 -13.17
N TYR A 105 -3.27 -7.04 -13.00
CA TYR A 105 -4.58 -7.35 -13.59
C TYR A 105 -5.73 -6.57 -12.95
N PHE A 106 -5.52 -6.03 -11.75
CA PHE A 106 -6.47 -5.19 -11.01
C PHE A 106 -6.22 -3.69 -11.17
N GLY A 107 -5.29 -3.30 -12.05
CA GLY A 107 -4.98 -1.90 -12.36
C GLY A 107 -3.87 -1.29 -11.52
N PHE A 108 -3.29 -2.01 -10.55
CA PHE A 108 -2.19 -1.46 -9.76
C PHE A 108 -0.92 -1.27 -10.58
N GLY A 109 -0.27 -0.12 -10.41
CA GLY A 109 1.02 0.23 -11.00
C GLY A 109 2.22 -0.16 -10.15
N PHE A 110 2.00 -0.33 -8.84
CA PHE A 110 3.00 -0.81 -7.90
C PHE A 110 2.35 -1.46 -6.67
N VAL A 111 3.17 -2.07 -5.82
CA VAL A 111 2.74 -2.60 -4.52
C VAL A 111 3.79 -2.29 -3.46
N GLU A 112 3.33 -1.93 -2.27
CA GLU A 112 4.14 -1.94 -1.05
C GLU A 112 3.84 -3.26 -0.31
N ILE A 113 4.74 -4.25 -0.38
CA ILE A 113 4.58 -5.52 0.35
C ILE A 113 5.03 -5.37 1.81
N GLY A 114 4.71 -6.36 2.65
CA GLY A 114 5.12 -6.37 4.07
C GLY A 114 4.03 -5.84 5.01
N SER A 115 4.34 -5.40 6.23
CA SER A 115 5.68 -5.22 6.78
C SER A 115 6.44 -6.51 6.98
N VAL A 116 7.67 -6.54 6.47
CA VAL A 116 8.61 -7.65 6.56
C VAL A 116 9.51 -7.48 7.78
N THR A 117 9.76 -8.57 8.50
CA THR A 117 10.73 -8.62 9.60
C THR A 117 11.84 -9.62 9.25
N PRO A 118 13.03 -9.55 9.90
CA PRO A 118 14.11 -10.50 9.63
C PRO A 118 13.66 -11.96 9.77
N ARG A 119 13.16 -12.31 10.96
CA ARG A 119 12.65 -13.65 11.27
C ARG A 119 11.14 -13.73 11.02
N PRO A 120 10.62 -14.92 10.67
CA PRO A 120 9.18 -15.15 10.66
C PRO A 120 8.55 -14.85 12.03
N GLN A 121 7.35 -14.31 12.05
CA GLN A 121 6.59 -14.17 13.30
C GLN A 121 5.09 -14.31 13.08
N PHE A 122 4.39 -14.86 14.07
CA PHE A 122 2.95 -15.12 13.98
C PHE A 122 2.09 -13.86 14.13
N GLY A 123 2.63 -12.80 14.74
CA GLY A 123 1.92 -11.58 15.15
C GLY A 123 1.13 -11.75 16.44
N ASN A 124 0.17 -10.85 16.70
CA ASN A 124 -0.64 -10.89 17.94
C ASN A 124 -1.69 -12.02 17.90
N PRO A 125 -2.24 -12.45 19.06
CA PRO A 125 -3.29 -13.47 19.11
C PRO A 125 -4.56 -13.09 18.33
N ARG A 126 -5.25 -14.08 17.76
CA ARG A 126 -6.54 -13.90 17.07
C ARG A 126 -7.73 -13.88 18.07
N PRO A 127 -8.87 -13.29 17.69
CA PRO A 127 -9.11 -12.46 16.50
C PRO A 127 -8.42 -11.09 16.63
N ARG A 128 -7.96 -10.55 15.49
CA ARG A 128 -7.12 -9.33 15.45
C ARG A 128 -7.34 -8.46 14.22
N LEU A 129 -8.35 -8.78 13.40
CA LEU A 129 -8.80 -7.96 12.29
C LEU A 129 -10.33 -7.96 12.34
N PHE A 130 -10.89 -6.76 12.37
CA PHE A 130 -12.32 -6.54 12.54
C PHE A 130 -12.82 -5.58 11.46
N ARG A 131 -14.09 -5.70 11.11
CA ARG A 131 -14.79 -4.88 10.11
C ARG A 131 -15.94 -4.16 10.77
N ASP A 132 -16.02 -2.85 10.58
CA ASP A 132 -17.29 -2.15 10.62
C ASP A 132 -17.76 -1.96 9.18
N ILE A 133 -18.76 -2.75 8.80
CA ILE A 133 -19.28 -2.75 7.43
C ILE A 133 -20.08 -1.48 7.15
N LYS A 134 -20.76 -0.91 8.15
CA LYS A 134 -21.65 0.25 7.95
C LYS A 134 -20.87 1.51 7.62
N THR A 135 -19.69 1.65 8.23
CA THR A 135 -18.84 2.83 8.08
C THR A 135 -17.59 2.56 7.23
N GLU A 136 -17.49 1.35 6.66
CA GLU A 136 -16.37 0.92 5.82
C GLU A 136 -15.00 1.09 6.48
N ARG A 137 -14.94 0.72 7.76
CA ARG A 137 -13.73 0.82 8.60
C ARG A 137 -13.17 -0.55 8.94
N LEU A 138 -11.84 -0.63 9.00
CA LEU A 138 -11.13 -1.79 9.52
C LEU A 138 -10.42 -1.43 10.81
N PHE A 139 -10.43 -2.37 11.76
CA PHE A 139 -9.67 -2.27 13.01
C PHE A 139 -8.74 -3.47 13.07
N ASN A 140 -7.45 -3.24 13.32
CA ASN A 140 -6.46 -4.30 13.29
C ASN A 140 -5.44 -4.21 14.43
N ALA A 141 -5.05 -5.37 14.95
CA ALA A 141 -3.99 -5.54 15.92
C ALA A 141 -3.00 -6.59 15.41
N MET A 142 -2.53 -6.48 14.17
CA MET A 142 -1.86 -7.62 13.51
C MET A 142 -0.50 -7.96 14.12
N GLY A 143 0.32 -6.95 14.45
CA GLY A 143 1.66 -7.12 15.01
C GLY A 143 2.67 -7.78 14.04
N PHE A 144 2.76 -7.27 12.80
CA PHE A 144 3.70 -7.73 11.77
C PHE A 144 3.77 -9.26 11.55
N ASN A 145 2.65 -9.96 11.45
CA ASN A 145 2.67 -11.37 11.05
C ASN A 145 3.20 -11.57 9.62
N ASN A 146 4.30 -12.29 9.45
CA ASN A 146 4.93 -12.53 8.14
C ASN A 146 5.88 -13.75 8.18
N GLU A 147 6.32 -14.20 7.00
CA GLU A 147 7.18 -15.38 6.82
C GLU A 147 8.69 -15.11 6.91
N GLY A 148 9.11 -13.89 7.25
CA GLY A 148 10.51 -13.52 7.36
C GLY A 148 11.14 -13.08 6.03
N ALA A 149 12.20 -12.29 6.14
CA ALA A 149 12.79 -11.56 5.01
C ALA A 149 13.26 -12.47 3.88
N LYS A 150 13.99 -13.55 4.23
CA LYS A 150 14.58 -14.47 3.24
C LYS A 150 13.53 -15.10 2.32
N ILE A 151 12.46 -15.66 2.90
CA ILE A 151 11.39 -16.34 2.15
C ILE A 151 10.68 -15.35 1.23
N ILE A 152 10.38 -14.15 1.74
CA ILE A 152 9.65 -13.14 1.00
C ILE A 152 10.52 -12.57 -0.13
N ALA A 153 11.81 -12.32 0.11
CA ALA A 153 12.75 -11.87 -0.92
C ALA A 153 12.87 -12.87 -2.08
N GLU A 154 12.92 -14.17 -1.80
CA GLU A 154 12.91 -15.22 -2.82
C GLU A 154 11.61 -15.25 -3.66
N ARG A 155 10.45 -14.93 -3.06
CA ARG A 155 9.20 -14.80 -3.81
C ARG A 155 9.23 -13.57 -4.72
N VAL A 156 9.71 -12.43 -4.22
CA VAL A 156 9.87 -11.21 -5.02
C VAL A 156 10.80 -11.43 -6.21
N ARG A 157 11.97 -12.06 -6.01
CA ARG A 157 12.91 -12.38 -7.10
C ARG A 157 12.26 -13.23 -8.19
N ARG A 158 11.45 -14.23 -7.81
CA ARG A 158 10.72 -15.10 -8.75
C ARG A 158 9.60 -14.36 -9.49
N ALA A 159 8.90 -13.46 -8.81
CA ALA A 159 7.80 -12.68 -9.41
C ALA A 159 8.31 -11.64 -10.42
N LYS A 160 9.47 -11.01 -10.17
CA LYS A 160 9.97 -9.89 -10.98
C LYS A 160 10.05 -10.16 -12.48
N SER A 161 10.48 -11.35 -12.89
CA SER A 161 10.59 -11.71 -14.32
C SER A 161 9.24 -11.87 -15.04
N ARG A 162 8.14 -11.90 -14.29
CA ARG A 162 6.78 -12.10 -14.81
C ARG A 162 5.93 -10.84 -14.73
N LEU A 163 6.45 -9.78 -14.13
CA LEU A 163 5.75 -8.52 -13.97
C LEU A 163 5.89 -7.67 -15.24
N PRO A 164 4.89 -6.83 -15.54
CA PRO A 164 5.00 -5.83 -16.59
C PRO A 164 6.19 -4.92 -16.36
N GLU A 165 6.73 -4.39 -17.46
CA GLU A 165 7.73 -3.32 -17.38
C GLU A 165 7.18 -2.16 -16.52
N TYR A 166 8.05 -1.59 -15.69
CA TYR A 166 7.74 -0.48 -14.77
C TYR A 166 6.77 -0.80 -13.62
N PHE A 167 6.28 -2.03 -13.47
CA PHE A 167 5.61 -2.39 -12.23
C PHE A 167 6.64 -2.42 -11.08
N ARG A 168 6.42 -1.63 -10.03
CA ARG A 168 7.37 -1.48 -8.92
C ARG A 168 6.95 -2.24 -7.67
N ILE A 169 7.93 -2.77 -6.96
CA ILE A 169 7.76 -3.43 -5.67
C ILE A 169 8.49 -2.62 -4.60
N GLY A 170 7.72 -1.95 -3.76
CA GLY A 170 8.16 -1.39 -2.50
C GLY A 170 8.18 -2.45 -1.42
N VAL A 171 9.18 -2.43 -0.55
CA VAL A 171 9.29 -3.34 0.59
C VAL A 171 9.15 -2.55 1.87
N ASN A 172 8.00 -2.69 2.54
CA ASN A 172 7.80 -2.16 3.86
C ASN A 172 8.51 -3.04 4.88
N ILE A 173 9.40 -2.45 5.67
CA ILE A 173 10.27 -3.18 6.60
C ILE A 173 10.09 -2.69 8.03
N GLY A 174 10.27 -3.60 8.98
CA GLY A 174 10.13 -3.31 10.41
C GLY A 174 10.92 -4.30 11.27
N LYS A 175 10.95 -4.04 12.58
CA LYS A 175 11.60 -4.91 13.56
C LYS A 175 10.75 -6.11 13.95
N ASN A 176 11.40 -7.21 14.32
CA ASN A 176 10.75 -8.30 15.03
C ASN A 176 10.21 -7.82 16.40
N ARG A 177 9.17 -8.50 16.91
CA ARG A 177 8.51 -8.11 18.17
C ARG A 177 9.44 -8.14 19.38
N ASP A 178 10.30 -9.15 19.44
CA ASP A 178 11.25 -9.45 20.52
C ASP A 178 12.56 -8.66 20.43
N THR A 179 12.82 -7.97 19.33
CA THR A 179 13.98 -7.07 19.19
C THR A 179 13.77 -5.81 20.04
N ALA A 180 14.73 -5.51 20.92
CA ALA A 180 14.73 -4.28 21.72
C ALA A 180 14.78 -3.03 20.82
N SER A 181 14.12 -1.93 21.21
CA SER A 181 14.06 -0.72 20.37
C SER A 181 15.43 -0.14 20.04
N ILE A 182 16.39 -0.20 20.98
CA ILE A 182 17.77 0.27 20.75
C ILE A 182 18.51 -0.55 19.67
N GLU A 183 18.10 -1.79 19.45
CA GLU A 183 18.66 -2.69 18.45
C GLU A 183 17.84 -2.73 17.15
N ALA A 184 16.74 -1.97 17.08
CA ALA A 184 15.79 -2.05 15.97
C ALA A 184 16.47 -1.81 14.61
N PHE A 185 17.41 -0.88 14.53
CA PHE A 185 18.15 -0.56 13.30
C PHE A 185 18.82 -1.78 12.65
N LYS A 186 19.24 -2.78 13.45
CA LYS A 186 19.83 -4.03 12.94
C LYS A 186 18.82 -4.85 12.16
N ASP A 187 17.57 -4.92 12.63
CA ASP A 187 16.51 -5.61 11.93
C ASP A 187 16.19 -4.91 10.60
N TYR A 188 16.07 -3.58 10.59
CA TYR A 188 15.83 -2.83 9.34
C TYR A 188 16.95 -3.07 8.32
N ALA A 189 18.22 -3.00 8.75
CA ALA A 189 19.37 -3.27 7.90
C ALA A 189 19.39 -4.72 7.39
N GLU A 190 19.10 -5.70 8.23
CA GLU A 190 19.04 -7.11 7.83
C GLU A 190 17.96 -7.36 6.78
N VAL A 191 16.75 -6.81 6.95
CA VAL A 191 15.73 -6.93 5.90
C VAL A 191 16.17 -6.21 4.63
N ALA A 192 16.74 -5.00 4.69
CA ALA A 192 17.22 -4.30 3.51
C ALA A 192 18.26 -5.13 2.72
N ARG A 193 19.21 -5.76 3.44
CA ARG A 193 20.23 -6.66 2.89
C ARG A 193 19.65 -7.83 2.10
N GLU A 194 18.61 -8.48 2.63
CA GLU A 194 17.94 -9.59 1.94
C GLU A 194 17.29 -9.16 0.61
N PHE A 195 16.88 -7.89 0.47
CA PHE A 195 16.15 -7.39 -0.69
C PHE A 195 16.99 -6.55 -1.66
N LEU A 196 18.31 -6.42 -1.45
CA LEU A 196 19.23 -5.57 -2.23
C LEU A 196 19.08 -5.69 -3.75
N ASN A 197 18.80 -6.89 -4.26
CA ASN A 197 18.71 -7.17 -5.69
C ASN A 197 17.28 -7.30 -6.22
N CYS A 198 16.25 -7.04 -5.41
CA CYS A 198 14.87 -7.23 -5.84
C CYS A 198 13.88 -6.15 -5.42
N ALA A 199 14.12 -5.39 -4.35
CA ALA A 199 13.32 -4.21 -4.05
C ALA A 199 13.53 -3.10 -5.10
N ASP A 200 12.47 -2.36 -5.41
CA ASP A 200 12.55 -1.11 -6.18
C ASP A 200 12.61 0.10 -5.26
N PHE A 201 12.00 0.04 -4.07
CA PHE A 201 12.16 1.02 -2.99
C PHE A 201 11.89 0.39 -1.62
N PHE A 202 12.36 1.03 -0.56
CA PHE A 202 12.12 0.60 0.82
C PHE A 202 11.25 1.59 1.58
N VAL A 203 10.41 1.08 2.47
CA VAL A 203 9.58 1.90 3.36
C VAL A 203 9.86 1.50 4.81
N LEU A 204 10.49 2.39 5.56
CA LEU A 204 10.79 2.22 6.98
C LEU A 204 9.49 2.43 7.77
N ASN A 205 8.92 1.34 8.29
CA ASN A 205 7.70 1.42 9.09
C ASN A 205 8.02 1.61 10.56
N VAL A 206 7.88 2.84 11.02
CA VAL A 206 8.02 3.24 12.42
C VAL A 206 6.67 3.68 13.03
N SER A 207 5.55 3.35 12.38
CA SER A 207 4.24 3.98 12.66
C SER A 207 3.13 3.01 13.08
N SER A 208 3.38 1.69 13.09
CA SER A 208 2.37 0.72 13.52
C SER A 208 2.00 0.91 15.00
N PRO A 209 0.71 1.03 15.36
CA PRO A 209 0.26 1.05 16.75
C PRO A 209 0.22 -0.35 17.40
N ASN A 210 0.53 -1.42 16.64
CA ASN A 210 0.34 -2.81 17.10
C ASN A 210 1.63 -3.51 17.53
N THR A 211 2.76 -2.84 17.38
CA THR A 211 4.08 -3.33 17.79
C THR A 211 4.55 -2.44 18.94
N PRO A 212 4.69 -2.98 20.17
CA PRO A 212 5.13 -2.21 21.32
C PRO A 212 6.44 -1.47 21.04
N GLY A 213 6.48 -0.20 21.44
CA GLY A 213 7.65 0.66 21.31
C GLY A 213 7.98 1.16 19.89
N LEU A 214 7.20 0.76 18.87
CA LEU A 214 7.57 1.08 17.49
C LEU A 214 7.40 2.57 17.16
N ARG A 215 6.34 3.22 17.67
CA ARG A 215 6.06 4.64 17.40
C ARG A 215 7.05 5.59 18.08
N GLU A 216 7.76 5.13 19.11
CA GLU A 216 8.84 5.90 19.73
C GLU A 216 10.03 6.06 18.77
N LEU A 217 10.23 5.12 17.83
CA LEU A 217 11.27 5.20 16.79
C LEU A 217 11.03 6.32 15.76
N GLN A 218 9.91 7.05 15.85
CA GLN A 218 9.67 8.26 15.05
C GLN A 218 10.49 9.46 15.54
N GLY A 219 11.11 9.38 16.72
CA GLY A 219 12.07 10.38 17.19
C GLY A 219 13.28 10.48 16.26
N PHE A 220 13.70 11.71 15.92
CA PHE A 220 14.70 11.95 14.87
C PHE A 220 16.04 11.23 15.09
N ARG A 221 16.49 11.05 16.33
CA ARG A 221 17.72 10.31 16.65
C ARG A 221 17.62 8.84 16.24
N ASP A 222 16.54 8.18 16.68
CA ASP A 222 16.35 6.75 16.42
C ASP A 222 16.05 6.52 14.94
N LEU A 223 15.26 7.41 14.33
CA LEU A 223 14.99 7.37 12.89
C LEU A 223 16.25 7.57 12.05
N SER A 224 17.12 8.53 12.40
CA SER A 224 18.43 8.71 11.71
C SER A 224 19.26 7.44 11.81
N THR A 225 19.35 6.84 13.00
CA THR A 225 20.10 5.60 13.23
C THR A 225 19.61 4.45 12.33
N ILE A 226 18.29 4.31 12.18
CA ILE A 226 17.68 3.32 11.28
C ILE A 226 17.99 3.63 9.82
N VAL A 227 17.82 4.89 9.40
CA VAL A 227 18.07 5.32 8.03
C VAL A 227 19.53 5.08 7.64
N ASP A 228 20.47 5.46 8.50
CA ASP A 228 21.91 5.30 8.27
C ASP A 228 22.28 3.81 8.14
N ALA A 229 21.74 2.96 9.01
CA ALA A 229 21.97 1.51 8.96
C ALA A 229 21.44 0.88 7.67
N VAL A 230 20.24 1.27 7.22
CA VAL A 230 19.67 0.78 5.96
C VAL A 230 20.50 1.29 4.77
N LYS A 231 20.83 2.58 4.72
CA LYS A 231 21.63 3.16 3.63
C LYS A 231 23.02 2.54 3.53
N ALA A 232 23.65 2.20 4.65
CA ALA A 232 24.93 1.49 4.65
C ALA A 232 24.85 0.11 3.99
N GLU A 233 23.72 -0.60 4.07
CA GLU A 233 23.50 -1.84 3.32
C GLU A 233 23.28 -1.59 1.83
N LEU A 234 22.50 -0.55 1.47
CA LEU A 234 22.21 -0.22 0.07
C LEU A 234 23.44 0.23 -0.72
N GLN A 235 24.36 0.94 -0.05
CA GLN A 235 25.65 1.37 -0.61
C GLN A 235 26.59 0.22 -0.98
N LYS A 236 26.30 -1.02 -0.56
CA LYS A 236 27.03 -2.21 -0.99
C LYS A 236 26.70 -2.65 -2.42
N THR A 237 25.79 -1.94 -3.08
CA THR A 237 25.39 -2.18 -4.47
C THR A 237 25.45 -0.89 -5.26
N ASP A 238 25.65 -0.98 -6.58
CA ASP A 238 25.62 0.18 -7.47
C ASP A 238 24.19 0.70 -7.74
N ARG A 239 23.17 0.09 -7.14
CA ARG A 239 21.77 0.48 -7.31
C ARG A 239 21.41 1.61 -6.37
N SER A 240 20.93 2.72 -6.93
CA SER A 240 20.24 3.76 -6.15
C SER A 240 18.81 3.31 -5.86
N VAL A 241 18.58 2.77 -4.66
CA VAL A 241 17.26 2.32 -4.21
C VAL A 241 16.72 3.34 -3.18
N PRO A 242 15.63 4.05 -3.47
CA PRO A 242 15.11 5.06 -2.55
C PRO A 242 14.56 4.43 -1.26
N VAL A 243 14.77 5.13 -0.16
CA VAL A 243 14.31 4.81 1.19
C VAL A 243 13.30 5.88 1.60
N LEU A 244 12.13 5.43 2.03
CA LEU A 244 11.05 6.28 2.51
C LEU A 244 10.77 5.97 3.98
N VAL A 245 10.08 6.89 4.66
CA VAL A 245 9.57 6.64 6.02
C VAL A 245 8.05 6.70 6.02
N LYS A 246 7.40 5.69 6.61
CA LYS A 246 5.94 5.67 6.82
C LYS A 246 5.62 6.18 8.20
N LEU A 247 4.93 7.32 8.27
CA LEU A 247 4.61 8.02 9.51
C LEU A 247 3.15 7.84 9.90
N SER A 248 2.88 7.93 11.20
CA SER A 248 1.50 7.86 11.71
C SER A 248 0.78 9.19 11.50
N PRO A 249 -0.55 9.21 11.35
CA PRO A 249 -1.29 10.46 11.19
C PRO A 249 -1.09 11.40 12.40
N GLU A 250 -0.96 10.83 13.60
CA GLU A 250 -0.75 11.59 14.84
C GLU A 250 0.60 12.30 14.90
N PHE A 251 1.58 11.89 14.09
CA PHE A 251 2.89 12.52 14.00
C PHE A 251 2.80 13.99 13.55
N PHE A 252 1.66 14.43 12.99
CA PHE A 252 1.42 15.80 12.53
C PHE A 252 0.27 16.51 13.25
N ASN A 253 -0.21 15.98 14.39
CA ASN A 253 -1.38 16.53 15.08
C ASN A 253 -1.09 17.82 15.86
N SER A 254 0.09 17.94 16.46
CA SER A 254 0.51 19.13 17.19
C SER A 254 1.24 20.10 16.27
N ASP A 255 1.27 21.37 16.65
CA ASP A 255 2.07 22.37 15.97
C ASP A 255 3.54 21.93 15.96
N ARG A 256 4.20 22.22 14.84
CA ARG A 256 5.58 21.83 14.57
C ARG A 256 6.36 23.11 14.37
N ASP A 257 7.39 23.30 15.17
CA ASP A 257 8.32 24.42 15.03
C ASP A 257 9.25 24.21 13.82
N ASP A 258 10.01 25.25 13.52
CA ASP A 258 10.98 25.22 12.42
C ASP A 258 12.03 24.12 12.60
N ASP A 259 12.42 23.81 13.84
CA ASP A 259 13.45 22.82 14.14
C ASP A 259 12.99 21.40 13.85
N PHE A 260 11.71 21.09 14.09
CA PHE A 260 11.10 19.85 13.62
C PHE A 260 11.18 19.73 12.09
N TRP A 261 10.78 20.78 11.36
CA TRP A 261 10.78 20.73 9.89
C TRP A 261 12.18 20.64 9.31
N ARG A 262 13.15 21.36 9.89
CA ARG A 262 14.58 21.24 9.56
C ARG A 262 15.06 19.80 9.77
N SER A 263 14.74 19.19 10.91
CA SER A 263 15.14 17.83 11.24
C SER A 263 14.54 16.80 10.28
N LEU A 264 13.24 16.90 9.98
CA LEU A 264 12.56 16.00 9.03
C LEU A 264 13.08 16.19 7.60
N SER A 265 13.40 17.42 7.21
CA SER A 265 14.01 17.73 5.91
C SER A 265 15.41 17.10 5.80
N ALA A 266 16.23 17.25 6.83
CA ALA A 266 17.61 16.79 6.90
C ALA A 266 17.76 15.26 6.94
N LEU A 267 16.71 14.51 7.31
CA LEU A 267 16.73 13.05 7.21
C LEU A 267 17.06 12.63 5.77
N PRO A 268 18.09 11.79 5.56
CA PRO A 268 18.52 11.39 4.22
C PRO A 268 17.58 10.29 3.72
N VAL A 269 16.33 10.64 3.44
CA VAL A 269 15.30 9.77 2.86
C VAL A 269 14.67 10.47 1.68
N GLU A 270 14.38 9.70 0.63
CA GLU A 270 13.94 10.19 -0.68
C GLU A 270 12.44 10.49 -0.73
N GLY A 271 11.67 10.10 0.29
CA GLY A 271 10.24 10.41 0.35
C GLY A 271 9.56 9.97 1.64
N LEU A 272 8.26 10.25 1.72
CA LEU A 272 7.43 9.90 2.87
C LEU A 272 6.19 9.11 2.41
N VAL A 273 5.71 8.22 3.27
CA VAL A 273 4.42 7.54 3.10
C VAL A 273 3.45 8.03 4.17
N LEU A 274 2.40 8.73 3.75
CA LEU A 274 1.47 9.46 4.61
C LEU A 274 0.03 8.98 4.34
N THR A 275 -0.57 8.14 5.18
CA THR A 275 -0.18 7.78 6.55
C THR A 275 -0.48 6.32 6.88
N ASN A 276 0.02 5.86 8.02
CA ASN A 276 -0.41 4.60 8.63
C ASN A 276 -1.81 4.72 9.27
N THR A 277 -2.28 3.67 9.91
CA THR A 277 -3.54 3.63 10.66
C THR A 277 -3.55 4.57 11.87
N LEU A 278 -4.74 5.07 12.24
CA LEU A 278 -4.99 5.80 13.48
C LEU A 278 -4.93 4.84 14.67
N SER A 279 -4.30 5.25 15.76
CA SER A 279 -4.43 4.52 17.03
C SER A 279 -5.84 4.70 17.59
N SER A 280 -6.50 3.59 17.87
CA SER A 280 -7.88 3.53 18.35
C SER A 280 -8.04 2.39 19.34
N SER A 281 -9.25 2.18 19.83
CA SER A 281 -9.60 1.06 20.70
C SER A 281 -10.77 0.27 20.12
N TRP A 282 -10.66 -1.05 20.13
CA TRP A 282 -11.74 -1.96 19.74
C TRP A 282 -11.81 -3.11 20.73
N GLN A 283 -12.98 -3.28 21.37
CA GLN A 283 -13.21 -4.34 22.37
C GLN A 283 -12.13 -4.36 23.48
N GLY A 284 -11.72 -3.18 23.96
CA GLY A 284 -10.73 -3.03 25.03
C GLY A 284 -9.27 -3.27 24.60
N ARG A 285 -8.97 -3.36 23.29
CA ARG A 285 -7.62 -3.54 22.76
C ARG A 285 -7.19 -2.33 21.95
N VAL A 286 -5.91 -1.97 22.06
CA VAL A 286 -5.30 -0.98 21.16
C VAL A 286 -5.23 -1.55 19.75
N VAL A 287 -5.79 -0.83 18.79
CA VAL A 287 -5.88 -1.23 17.38
C VAL A 287 -5.46 -0.07 16.47
N GLY A 288 -5.06 -0.43 15.26
CA GLY A 288 -4.95 0.49 14.14
C GLY A 288 -6.28 0.54 13.39
N GLU A 289 -6.81 1.74 13.22
CA GLU A 289 -8.05 2.01 12.51
C GLU A 289 -7.78 2.60 11.12
N SER A 290 -8.47 2.07 10.11
CA SER A 290 -8.39 2.51 8.72
C SER A 290 -9.74 2.54 8.03
N GLY A 291 -9.78 3.10 6.82
CA GLY A 291 -11.02 3.32 6.06
C GLY A 291 -11.39 4.79 6.04
N SER A 292 -12.70 5.06 6.02
CA SER A 292 -13.27 6.42 5.93
C SER A 292 -12.76 7.39 7.00
N SER A 293 -12.50 6.90 8.21
CA SER A 293 -11.99 7.72 9.32
C SER A 293 -10.58 8.29 9.10
N LEU A 294 -9.79 7.69 8.21
CA LEU A 294 -8.47 8.19 7.84
C LEU A 294 -8.51 9.29 6.78
N GLN A 295 -9.65 9.54 6.13
CA GLN A 295 -9.73 10.49 5.02
C GLN A 295 -9.26 11.88 5.45
N LEU A 296 -9.88 12.47 6.48
CA LEU A 296 -9.50 13.80 6.96
C LEU A 296 -8.09 13.85 7.59
N PRO A 297 -7.70 12.95 8.52
CA PRO A 297 -6.36 12.96 9.10
C PRO A 297 -5.24 12.82 8.08
N SER A 298 -5.40 11.94 7.08
CA SER A 298 -4.39 11.78 6.03
C SER A 298 -4.34 12.99 5.09
N LYS A 299 -5.47 13.66 4.79
CA LYS A 299 -5.47 14.93 4.02
C LYS A 299 -4.68 15.98 4.75
N ARG A 300 -4.97 16.17 6.03
CA ARG A 300 -4.28 17.13 6.88
C ARG A 300 -2.77 16.87 6.91
N ALA A 301 -2.36 15.62 7.11
CA ALA A 301 -0.94 15.25 7.10
C ALA A 301 -0.29 15.57 5.74
N LEU A 302 -0.93 15.20 4.62
CA LEU A 302 -0.44 15.52 3.27
C LEU A 302 -0.27 17.03 3.08
N GLN A 303 -1.31 17.81 3.41
CA GLN A 303 -1.31 19.26 3.26
C GLN A 303 -0.19 19.91 4.09
N VAL A 304 -0.12 19.59 5.38
CA VAL A 304 0.87 20.18 6.29
C VAL A 304 2.29 19.84 5.85
N VAL A 305 2.54 18.60 5.39
CA VAL A 305 3.86 18.22 4.88
C VAL A 305 4.18 18.93 3.56
N LYS A 306 3.26 18.98 2.59
CA LYS A 306 3.51 19.66 1.30
C LYS A 306 3.69 21.18 1.45
N SER A 307 3.13 21.79 2.49
CA SER A 307 3.39 23.20 2.80
C SER A 307 4.78 23.47 3.38
N ASN A 308 5.43 22.48 4.01
CA ASN A 308 6.69 22.67 4.73
C ASN A 308 7.89 21.92 4.14
N LEU A 309 7.66 20.90 3.30
CA LEU A 309 8.70 20.04 2.73
C LEU A 309 8.50 19.78 1.24
N GLN A 310 9.61 19.80 0.50
CA GLN A 310 9.67 19.48 -0.93
C GLN A 310 10.22 18.07 -1.14
N LYS A 311 9.52 17.05 -0.63
CA LYS A 311 9.83 15.63 -0.86
C LYS A 311 8.68 14.93 -1.59
N PRO A 312 8.98 13.92 -2.44
CA PRO A 312 7.95 13.04 -2.97
C PRO A 312 7.16 12.33 -1.86
N ILE A 313 5.85 12.22 -2.03
CA ILE A 313 4.94 11.61 -1.05
C ILE A 313 4.06 10.54 -1.70
N ILE A 314 4.03 9.37 -1.07
CA ILE A 314 2.96 8.39 -1.28
C ILE A 314 1.83 8.70 -0.30
N SER A 315 0.67 9.15 -0.79
CA SER A 315 -0.51 9.43 0.03
C SER A 315 -1.38 8.18 0.20
N VAL A 316 -1.78 7.89 1.44
CA VAL A 316 -2.46 6.66 1.86
C VAL A 316 -3.45 6.95 2.98
N GLY A 317 -4.63 6.33 2.91
CA GLY A 317 -5.65 6.38 3.96
C GLY A 317 -6.91 7.12 3.54
N GLY A 318 -8.06 6.43 3.60
CA GLY A 318 -9.36 7.02 3.24
C GLY A 318 -9.55 7.37 1.76
N ILE A 319 -8.67 6.91 0.86
CA ILE A 319 -8.81 7.10 -0.59
C ILE A 319 -9.81 6.07 -1.13
N GLN A 320 -11.09 6.44 -1.16
CA GLN A 320 -12.20 5.51 -1.48
C GLN A 320 -12.83 5.73 -2.86
N SER A 321 -12.47 6.80 -3.57
CA SER A 321 -13.09 7.14 -4.84
C SER A 321 -12.12 7.81 -5.81
N PRO A 322 -12.45 7.87 -7.11
CA PRO A 322 -11.68 8.64 -8.07
C PRO A 322 -11.61 10.14 -7.75
N ALA A 323 -12.69 10.72 -7.22
CA ALA A 323 -12.71 12.12 -6.80
C ALA A 323 -11.71 12.38 -5.67
N GLU A 324 -11.67 11.49 -4.68
CA GLU A 324 -10.71 11.58 -3.58
C GLU A 324 -9.27 11.38 -4.07
N ALA A 325 -9.02 10.46 -5.01
CA ALA A 325 -7.71 10.26 -5.61
C ALA A 325 -7.23 11.52 -6.36
N LYS A 326 -8.10 12.12 -7.18
CA LYS A 326 -7.82 13.36 -7.90
C LYS A 326 -7.45 14.49 -6.93
N GLU A 327 -8.24 14.66 -5.88
CA GLU A 327 -7.97 15.66 -4.83
C GLU A 327 -6.60 15.44 -4.18
N ARG A 328 -6.19 14.20 -3.91
CA ARG A 328 -4.84 13.94 -3.35
C ARG A 328 -3.71 14.35 -4.28
N PHE A 329 -3.86 14.12 -5.58
CA PHE A 329 -2.89 14.60 -6.56
C PHE A 329 -2.86 16.13 -6.63
N GLU A 330 -4.03 16.80 -6.59
CA GLU A 330 -4.12 18.27 -6.54
C GLU A 330 -3.49 18.86 -5.27
N MET A 331 -3.58 18.13 -4.14
CA MET A 331 -2.86 18.45 -2.90
C MET A 331 -1.34 18.20 -2.97
N GLY A 332 -0.85 17.65 -4.08
CA GLY A 332 0.57 17.47 -4.37
C GLY A 332 1.11 16.07 -4.13
N ALA A 333 0.29 15.05 -3.85
CA ALA A 333 0.78 13.67 -3.75
C ALA A 333 1.44 13.20 -5.05
N ASP A 334 2.51 12.40 -4.94
CA ASP A 334 3.24 11.88 -6.09
C ASP A 334 2.73 10.50 -6.49
N LEU A 335 2.43 9.66 -5.50
CA LEU A 335 1.81 8.34 -5.69
C LEU A 335 0.68 8.18 -4.67
N LEU A 336 -0.26 7.28 -4.94
CA LEU A 336 -1.32 6.93 -4.00
C LEU A 336 -1.29 5.45 -3.67
N GLU A 337 -1.63 5.10 -2.44
CA GLU A 337 -2.00 3.73 -2.10
C GLU A 337 -3.37 3.65 -1.45
N PHE A 338 -4.02 2.50 -1.61
CA PHE A 338 -5.20 2.17 -0.84
C PHE A 338 -5.18 0.71 -0.38
N TYR A 339 -5.94 0.45 0.68
CA TYR A 339 -6.16 -0.88 1.26
C TYR A 339 -7.65 -1.07 1.50
N THR A 340 -8.20 -0.34 2.47
CA THR A 340 -9.57 -0.56 2.95
C THR A 340 -10.59 -0.38 1.84
N ALA A 341 -10.40 0.63 0.99
CA ALA A 341 -11.27 0.85 -0.17
C ALA A 341 -11.31 -0.37 -1.10
N TRP A 342 -10.20 -1.08 -1.31
CA TRP A 342 -10.20 -2.29 -2.15
C TRP A 342 -11.01 -3.44 -1.53
N VAL A 343 -11.05 -3.53 -0.20
CA VAL A 343 -11.87 -4.51 0.53
C VAL A 343 -13.36 -4.22 0.37
N TYR A 344 -13.76 -2.95 0.33
CA TYR A 344 -15.16 -2.54 0.24
C TYR A 344 -15.61 -2.34 -1.22
N GLU A 345 -14.98 -1.43 -1.96
CA GLU A 345 -15.34 -1.09 -3.35
C GLU A 345 -15.03 -2.21 -4.34
N GLY A 346 -14.00 -3.00 -4.05
CA GLY A 346 -13.70 -4.22 -4.78
C GLY A 346 -12.66 -4.10 -5.89
N PRO A 347 -12.55 -5.16 -6.72
CA PRO A 347 -11.36 -5.41 -7.50
C PRO A 347 -11.11 -4.38 -8.62
N SER A 348 -12.14 -3.67 -9.09
CA SER A 348 -12.01 -2.70 -10.18
C SER A 348 -11.55 -1.32 -9.74
N LEU A 349 -11.48 -1.04 -8.43
CA LEU A 349 -11.28 0.31 -7.90
C LEU A 349 -10.03 1.00 -8.47
N ALA A 350 -8.89 0.31 -8.60
CA ALA A 350 -7.67 0.93 -9.13
C ALA A 350 -7.86 1.40 -10.57
N SER A 351 -8.45 0.54 -11.41
CA SER A 351 -8.79 0.86 -12.80
C SER A 351 -9.85 1.95 -12.89
N ASP A 352 -10.84 1.96 -11.98
CA ASP A 352 -11.84 3.03 -11.92
C ASP A 352 -11.21 4.38 -11.55
N ILE A 353 -10.24 4.41 -10.63
CA ILE A 353 -9.47 5.61 -10.32
C ILE A 353 -8.69 6.07 -11.54
N LEU A 354 -7.89 5.18 -12.15
CA LEU A 354 -7.03 5.51 -13.29
C LEU A 354 -7.79 6.11 -14.48
N ARG A 355 -8.98 5.61 -14.80
CA ARG A 355 -9.81 6.16 -15.89
C ARG A 355 -10.34 7.58 -15.66
N ASN A 356 -10.31 8.04 -14.41
CA ASN A 356 -10.90 9.31 -13.99
C ASN A 356 -9.85 10.29 -13.45
N LEU A 357 -8.57 9.91 -13.48
CA LEU A 357 -7.42 10.82 -13.38
C LEU A 357 -7.14 11.42 -14.76
#